data_AF-A0A8X7PDB1-F1
#
_entry.id   AF-A0A8X7PDB1-F1
#
_cell.length_a   1.000
_cell.length_b   1.000
_cell.length_c   1.000
_cell.angle_alpha   90.00
_cell.angle_beta   90.00
_cell.angle_gamma   90.00
#
_symmetry.space_group_name_H-M   'P 1'
#
loop_
_entity.id
_entity.type
_entity.pdbx_description
1 polymer ?
#
loop_
_entity_poly.entity_id
_entity_poly.type
_entity_poly.pdbx_seq_one_letter_code
_entity_poly.pdbx_strand_id
1 'polypeptide(L)'
;MMYSALDGGHPTFTHFPTEKQVRGFVGLRVQLEFDEALFIYHHFVHKVMDNYGKQIHEWKKKWEINKRFQGDAAKPVFVIEAVWTGLKAYWNLPCSVRTYNNCSAARLTSDGEGNLPLPHTSGQIPHAWVVLMMFGMIN
;
A
#
# COMPACT_ATOMS: atom_id res chain seq x y z
N MET A 1 18.15 43.95 -18.97
CA MET A 1 17.00 44.84 -18.75
C MET A 1 15.88 43.98 -18.17
N MET A 2 15.61 44.08 -16.87
CA MET A 2 14.58 43.31 -16.17
C MET A 2 13.20 43.80 -16.62
N TYR A 3 12.34 42.88 -17.04
CA TYR A 3 10.95 43.19 -17.38
C TYR A 3 10.16 43.42 -16.09
N SER A 4 9.82 44.68 -15.84
CA SER A 4 8.83 45.09 -14.84
C SER A 4 7.45 44.60 -15.28
N ALA A 5 7.04 43.43 -14.80
CA ALA A 5 5.72 42.85 -15.05
C ALA A 5 4.84 42.79 -13.78
N LEU A 6 5.16 43.61 -12.77
CA LEU A 6 4.45 43.61 -11.49
C LEU A 6 3.73 44.95 -11.16
N ASP A 7 3.69 45.91 -12.09
CA ASP A 7 3.06 47.23 -11.88
C ASP A 7 1.70 47.38 -12.60
N GLY A 8 1.09 46.27 -13.00
CA GLY A 8 -0.26 46.24 -13.55
C GLY A 8 -1.03 45.12 -12.87
N GLY A 9 -2.24 45.43 -12.41
CA GLY A 9 -3.10 44.51 -11.65
C GLY A 9 -3.20 43.10 -12.25
N HIS A 10 -3.59 42.15 -11.39
CA HIS A 10 -3.61 40.70 -11.62
C HIS A 10 -3.89 40.34 -13.10
N PRO A 11 -2.87 39.93 -13.88
CA PRO A 11 -3.06 39.67 -15.30
C PRO A 11 -4.02 38.50 -15.45
N THR A 12 -5.22 38.79 -15.96
CA THR A 12 -6.20 37.78 -16.30
C THR A 12 -5.74 37.03 -17.55
N PHE A 13 -6.17 35.78 -17.66
CA PHE A 13 -5.77 34.79 -18.66
C PHE A 13 -5.65 35.32 -20.10
N THR A 14 -6.45 36.34 -20.46
CA THR A 14 -6.49 37.04 -21.76
C THR A 14 -5.23 37.81 -22.14
N HIS A 15 -4.30 38.03 -21.21
CA HIS A 15 -3.08 38.84 -21.45
C HIS A 15 -1.98 38.09 -22.24
N PHE A 16 -2.19 36.82 -22.56
CA PHE A 16 -1.24 36.00 -23.34
C PHE A 16 -1.77 35.78 -24.77
N PRO A 17 -0.91 35.85 -25.82
CA PRO A 17 -1.33 35.57 -27.19
C PRO A 17 -1.88 34.14 -27.30
N THR A 18 -2.96 33.96 -28.08
CA THR A 18 -3.79 32.74 -28.15
C THR A 18 -2.98 31.45 -28.33
N GLU A 19 -1.89 31.51 -29.10
CA GLU A 19 -0.99 30.38 -29.35
C GLU A 19 -0.27 29.88 -28.08
N LYS A 20 0.04 30.78 -27.14
CA LYS A 20 0.65 30.42 -25.84
C LYS A 20 -0.37 29.94 -24.82
N GLN A 21 -1.61 30.45 -24.89
CA GLN A 21 -2.73 29.95 -24.09
C GLN A 21 -3.07 28.50 -24.44
N VAL A 22 -3.18 28.18 -25.73
CA VAL A 22 -3.49 26.82 -26.20
C VAL A 22 -2.37 25.84 -25.84
N ARG A 23 -1.09 26.20 -26.01
CA ARG A 23 0.04 25.36 -25.58
C ARG A 23 0.05 25.11 -24.07
N GLY A 24 -0.28 26.12 -23.26
CA GLY A 24 -0.40 25.98 -21.81
C GLY A 24 -1.52 24.99 -21.41
N PHE A 25 -2.67 25.08 -22.07
CA PHE A 25 -3.80 24.16 -21.82
C PHE A 25 -3.54 22.74 -22.29
N VAL A 26 -2.89 22.55 -23.45
CA VAL A 26 -2.51 21.23 -23.95
C VAL A 26 -1.44 20.60 -23.06
N GLY A 27 -0.44 21.37 -22.62
CA GLY A 27 0.59 20.89 -21.69
C GLY A 27 0.02 20.53 -20.31
N LEU A 28 -0.87 21.37 -19.76
CA LEU A 28 -1.55 21.11 -18.48
C LEU A 28 -2.44 19.87 -18.57
N ARG A 29 -3.17 19.69 -19.67
CA ARG A 29 -4.04 18.52 -19.89
C ARG A 29 -3.22 17.22 -19.99
N VAL A 30 -2.13 17.23 -20.75
CA VAL A 30 -1.25 16.07 -20.86
C VAL A 30 -0.61 15.73 -19.51
N GLN A 31 -0.15 16.73 -18.76
CA GLN A 31 0.46 16.54 -17.44
C GLN A 31 -0.53 15.92 -16.43
N LEU A 32 -1.79 16.39 -16.41
CA LEU A 32 -2.85 15.83 -15.55
C LEU A 32 -3.23 14.39 -15.92
N GLU A 33 -3.29 14.08 -17.22
CA GLU A 33 -3.55 12.71 -17.71
C GLU A 33 -2.39 11.75 -17.35
N PHE A 34 -1.14 12.22 -17.32
CA PHE A 34 0.02 11.43 -16.85
C PHE A 34 0.01 11.19 -15.34
N ASP A 35 -0.33 12.19 -14.53
CA ASP A 35 -0.37 12.06 -13.05
C ASP A 35 -1.48 11.09 -12.59
N GLU A 36 -2.65 11.15 -13.22
CA GLU A 36 -3.77 10.24 -12.91
C GLU A 36 -3.44 8.80 -13.33
N ALA A 37 -2.82 8.61 -14.50
CA ALA A 37 -2.35 7.29 -14.95
C ALA A 37 -1.26 6.70 -14.04
N LEU A 38 -0.32 7.54 -13.57
CA LEU A 38 0.73 7.13 -12.64
C LEU A 38 0.16 6.74 -11.28
N PHE A 39 -0.80 7.52 -10.77
CA PHE A 39 -1.54 7.19 -9.55
C PHE A 39 -2.26 5.84 -9.65
N ILE A 40 -2.97 5.60 -10.77
CA ILE A 40 -3.67 4.33 -11.03
C ILE A 40 -2.67 3.16 -11.08
N TYR A 41 -1.53 3.35 -11.76
CA TYR A 41 -0.48 2.34 -11.84
C TYR A 41 0.07 1.97 -10.46
N HIS A 42 0.46 2.96 -9.64
CA HIS A 42 0.96 2.70 -8.30
C HIS A 42 -0.08 2.03 -7.42
N HIS A 43 -1.33 2.50 -7.46
CA HIS A 43 -2.43 1.90 -6.70
C HIS A 43 -2.65 0.43 -7.10
N PHE A 44 -2.64 0.14 -8.39
CA PHE A 44 -2.77 -1.22 -8.91
C PHE A 44 -1.62 -2.11 -8.45
N VAL A 45 -0.37 -1.66 -8.61
CA VAL A 45 0.81 -2.42 -8.18
C VAL A 45 0.74 -2.72 -6.69
N HIS A 46 0.43 -1.72 -5.84
CA HIS A 46 0.25 -1.93 -4.41
C HIS A 46 -0.80 -3.00 -4.11
N LYS A 47 -1.99 -2.92 -4.75
CA LYS A 47 -3.08 -3.87 -4.53
C LYS A 47 -2.70 -5.29 -4.96
N VAL A 48 -1.99 -5.42 -6.07
CA VAL A 48 -1.49 -6.71 -6.56
C VAL A 48 -0.46 -7.30 -5.60
N MET A 49 0.49 -6.49 -5.13
CA MET A 49 1.51 -6.91 -4.17
C MET A 49 0.90 -7.34 -2.83
N ASP A 50 -0.08 -6.59 -2.32
CA ASP A 50 -0.83 -6.97 -1.11
C ASP A 50 -1.58 -8.30 -1.29
N ASN A 51 -2.21 -8.49 -2.45
CA ASN A 51 -2.92 -9.73 -2.76
C ASN A 51 -1.97 -10.93 -2.84
N TYR A 52 -0.79 -10.77 -3.45
CA TYR A 52 0.24 -11.80 -3.46
C TYR A 52 0.75 -12.10 -2.04
N GLY A 53 0.99 -11.07 -1.22
CA GLY A 53 1.39 -11.25 0.18
C GLY A 53 0.39 -12.09 0.97
N LYS A 54 -0.91 -11.82 0.80
CA LYS A 54 -1.99 -12.61 1.42
C LYS A 54 -2.00 -14.07 0.94
N GLN A 55 -1.85 -14.32 -0.35
CA GLN A 55 -1.81 -15.68 -0.89
C GLN A 55 -0.59 -16.47 -0.38
N ILE A 56 0.60 -15.86 -0.40
CA ILE A 56 1.83 -16.47 0.08
C ILE A 56 1.71 -16.80 1.58
N HIS A 57 1.09 -15.91 2.36
CA HIS A 57 0.82 -16.16 3.79
C HIS A 57 -0.08 -17.38 4.01
N GLU A 58 -1.18 -17.50 3.25
CA GLU A 58 -2.07 -18.66 3.33
C GLU A 58 -1.37 -19.97 2.93
N TRP A 59 -0.53 -19.93 1.89
CA TRP A 59 0.26 -21.12 1.51
C TRP A 59 1.24 -21.51 2.60
N LYS A 60 1.92 -20.53 3.23
CA LYS A 60 2.83 -20.79 4.36
C LYS A 60 2.09 -21.46 5.51
N LYS A 61 0.91 -20.96 5.89
CA LYS A 61 0.09 -21.52 6.96
C LYS A 61 -0.35 -22.96 6.67
N LYS A 62 -0.84 -23.22 5.46
CA LYS A 62 -1.20 -24.58 5.03
C LYS A 62 0.00 -25.51 5.00
N TRP A 63 1.15 -25.00 4.55
CA TRP A 63 2.41 -25.75 4.55
C TRP A 63 2.85 -26.10 5.98
N GLU A 64 2.83 -25.16 6.92
CA GLU A 64 3.20 -25.42 8.32
C GLU A 64 2.31 -26.48 8.99
N ILE A 65 1.00 -26.44 8.73
CA ILE A 65 0.03 -27.43 9.24
C ILE A 65 0.27 -28.80 8.61
N ASN A 66 0.41 -28.85 7.29
CA ASN A 66 0.50 -30.10 6.54
C ASN A 66 1.90 -30.73 6.57
N LYS A 67 2.96 -29.98 6.92
CA LYS A 67 4.33 -30.54 7.02
C LYS A 67 4.41 -31.71 7.98
N ARG A 68 3.52 -31.76 8.99
CA ARG A 68 3.51 -32.80 10.02
C ARG A 68 2.78 -34.08 9.60
N PHE A 69 1.94 -34.02 8.55
CA PHE A 69 1.02 -35.11 8.19
C PHE A 69 1.02 -35.51 6.70
N GLN A 70 1.27 -34.57 5.76
CA GLN A 70 1.05 -34.80 4.32
C GLN A 70 2.09 -34.16 3.39
N GLY A 71 3.23 -33.66 3.90
CA GLY A 71 4.35 -33.19 3.07
C GLY A 71 3.96 -32.14 2.02
N ASP A 72 4.29 -32.38 0.74
CA ASP A 72 4.07 -31.45 -0.38
C ASP A 72 2.61 -31.28 -0.82
N ALA A 73 1.64 -31.92 -0.16
CA ALA A 73 0.21 -31.71 -0.43
C ALA A 73 -0.26 -30.25 -0.23
N ALA A 74 0.54 -29.41 0.44
CA ALA A 74 0.26 -27.98 0.61
C ALA A 74 0.64 -27.11 -0.60
N LYS A 75 1.33 -27.67 -1.59
CA LYS A 75 1.75 -26.93 -2.78
C LYS A 75 0.53 -26.61 -3.66
N PRO A 76 0.31 -25.34 -4.04
CA PRO A 76 -0.73 -24.99 -5.00
C PRO A 76 -0.43 -25.55 -6.40
N VAL A 77 -1.45 -26.02 -7.11
CA VAL A 77 -1.33 -26.68 -8.43
C VAL A 77 -0.61 -25.81 -9.47
N PHE A 78 -0.82 -24.49 -9.43
CA PHE A 78 -0.26 -23.54 -10.40
C PHE A 78 1.17 -23.06 -10.05
N VAL A 79 1.69 -23.39 -8.87
CA VAL A 79 3.04 -22.98 -8.47
C VAL A 79 4.04 -24.00 -9.03
N ILE A 80 5.04 -23.53 -9.78
CA ILE A 80 6.10 -24.39 -10.30
C ILE A 80 7.00 -24.91 -9.17
N GLU A 81 7.60 -26.08 -9.35
CA GLU A 81 8.39 -26.75 -8.30
C GLU A 81 9.58 -25.91 -7.81
N ALA A 82 10.26 -25.22 -8.73
CA ALA A 82 11.41 -24.38 -8.40
C ALA A 82 11.03 -23.24 -7.44
N VAL A 83 9.90 -22.57 -7.69
CA VAL A 83 9.39 -21.48 -6.84
C VAL A 83 8.94 -22.04 -5.49
N TRP A 84 8.24 -23.16 -5.49
CA TRP A 84 7.82 -23.81 -4.24
C TRP A 84 9.01 -24.21 -3.37
N THR A 85 10.05 -24.78 -3.97
CA THR A 85 11.29 -25.16 -3.29
C THR A 85 12.02 -23.95 -2.73
N GLY A 86 12.11 -22.86 -3.50
CA GLY A 86 12.66 -21.58 -3.04
C GLY A 86 11.88 -20.99 -1.87
N LEU A 87 10.55 -21.03 -1.91
CA LEU A 87 9.68 -20.57 -0.81
C LEU A 87 9.88 -21.40 0.46
N LYS A 88 9.91 -22.74 0.34
CA LYS A 88 10.22 -23.64 1.47
C LYS A 88 11.58 -23.31 2.07
N ALA A 89 12.61 -23.11 1.24
CA ALA A 89 13.95 -22.74 1.72
C ALA A 89 13.93 -21.39 2.44
N TYR A 90 13.28 -20.39 1.86
CA TYR A 90 13.14 -19.05 2.46
C TYR A 90 12.41 -19.08 3.81
N TRP A 91 11.29 -19.80 3.92
CA TRP A 91 10.52 -19.89 5.16
C TRP A 91 11.27 -20.58 6.30
N ASN A 92 12.24 -21.45 5.98
CA ASN A 92 13.10 -22.07 6.98
C ASN A 92 14.32 -21.21 7.36
N LEU A 93 14.57 -20.08 6.69
CA LEU A 93 15.65 -19.18 7.09
C LEU A 93 15.37 -18.56 8.47
N PRO A 94 16.37 -18.52 9.38
CA PRO A 94 16.19 -17.94 10.71
C PRO A 94 15.67 -16.51 10.70
N CYS A 95 16.10 -15.69 9.74
CA CYS A 95 15.62 -14.32 9.57
C CYS A 95 14.12 -14.27 9.22
N SER A 96 13.64 -15.17 8.35
CA SER A 96 12.23 -15.24 7.96
C SER A 96 11.35 -15.70 9.12
N VAL A 97 11.80 -16.73 9.85
CA VAL A 97 11.13 -17.24 11.05
C VAL A 97 11.05 -16.15 12.13
N ARG A 98 12.16 -15.44 12.38
CA ARG A 98 12.20 -14.34 13.36
C ARG A 98 11.22 -13.23 13.01
N THR A 99 11.22 -12.77 11.75
CA THR A 99 10.27 -11.74 11.30
C THR A 99 8.83 -12.19 11.47
N TYR A 100 8.52 -13.44 11.09
CA TYR A 100 7.17 -13.99 11.26
C TYR A 100 6.74 -14.03 12.73
N ASN A 101 7.62 -14.52 13.63
CA ASN A 101 7.34 -14.57 15.05
C ASN A 101 7.17 -13.18 15.65
N ASN A 102 7.98 -12.20 15.25
CA ASN A 102 7.83 -10.81 15.69
C ASN A 102 6.49 -10.21 15.24
N CYS A 103 6.10 -10.39 13.98
CA CYS A 103 4.81 -9.94 13.48
C CYS A 103 3.63 -10.65 14.17
N SER A 104 3.79 -11.95 14.50
CA SER A 104 2.77 -12.69 15.23
C SER A 104 2.67 -12.24 16.69
N ALA A 105 3.81 -12.03 17.34
CA ALA A 105 3.88 -11.54 18.72
C ALA A 105 3.27 -10.14 18.83
N ALA A 106 3.58 -9.23 17.91
CA ALA A 106 3.00 -7.88 17.87
C ALA A 106 1.46 -7.86 17.72
N ARG A 107 0.86 -8.91 17.12
CA ARG A 107 -0.61 -9.04 17.07
C ARG A 107 -1.22 -9.57 18.37
N LEU A 108 -0.40 -10.18 19.23
CA LEU A 108 -0.79 -10.80 20.49
C LEU A 108 -0.32 -9.99 21.72
N THR A 109 0.29 -8.83 21.52
CA THR A 109 0.64 -7.93 22.62
C THR A 109 -0.63 -7.22 23.11
N SER A 110 -0.96 -7.41 24.38
CA SER A 110 -2.03 -6.69 25.07
C SER A 110 -1.52 -5.36 25.62
N ASP A 111 -2.43 -4.41 25.84
CA ASP A 111 -2.13 -3.25 26.68
C ASP A 111 -1.92 -3.66 28.15
N GLY A 112 -1.56 -2.70 29.00
CA GLY A 112 -1.36 -2.91 30.44
C GLY A 112 -2.62 -3.37 31.20
N GLU A 113 -3.79 -3.27 30.56
CA GLU A 113 -5.09 -3.70 31.08
C GLU A 113 -5.52 -5.08 30.55
N GLY A 114 -4.74 -5.68 29.63
CA GLY A 114 -4.98 -7.01 29.09
C GLY A 114 -5.83 -7.07 27.82
N ASN A 115 -6.14 -5.93 27.19
CA ASN A 115 -6.91 -5.91 25.94
C ASN A 115 -6.01 -6.17 24.73
N LEU A 116 -6.46 -7.04 23.82
CA LEU A 116 -5.81 -7.36 22.54
C LEU A 116 -6.59 -6.75 21.36
N PRO A 117 -5.91 -6.27 20.29
CA PRO A 117 -4.48 -5.98 20.15
C PRO A 117 -4.16 -4.52 20.55
N LEU A 118 -2.92 -4.26 20.96
CA LEU A 118 -2.39 -2.91 21.22
C LEU A 118 -2.79 -1.91 20.11
N PRO A 119 -3.32 -0.73 20.46
CA PRO A 119 -3.58 0.32 19.48
C PRO A 119 -2.28 0.72 18.77
N HIS A 120 -2.40 1.02 17.49
CA HIS A 120 -1.25 1.33 16.62
C HIS A 120 -0.47 2.51 17.22
N THR A 121 0.82 2.31 17.54
CA THR A 121 1.69 3.29 18.22
C THR A 121 2.02 4.53 17.38
N SER A 122 1.53 4.61 16.13
CA SER A 122 1.71 5.76 15.26
C SER A 122 0.76 6.92 15.56
N GLY A 123 -0.18 6.77 16.52
CA GLY A 123 -1.23 7.77 16.76
C GLY A 123 -2.26 7.87 15.63
N GLN A 124 -2.27 6.90 14.70
CA GLN A 124 -3.26 6.85 13.63
C GLN A 124 -4.62 6.39 14.18
N ILE A 125 -5.63 7.22 13.97
CA ILE A 125 -7.02 6.90 14.26
C ILE A 125 -7.48 5.86 13.23
N PRO A 126 -7.98 4.68 13.65
CA PRO A 126 -8.53 3.69 12.72
C PRO A 126 -9.63 4.31 11.85
N HIS A 127 -9.69 3.97 10.56
CA HIS A 127 -10.71 4.52 9.65
C HIS A 127 -12.15 4.33 10.17
N ALA A 128 -12.43 3.22 10.85
CA ALA A 128 -13.72 2.99 11.49
C ALA A 128 -14.03 4.01 12.60
N TRP A 129 -13.03 4.40 13.38
CA TRP A 129 -13.15 5.46 14.39
C TRP A 129 -13.33 6.84 13.75
N VAL A 130 -12.59 7.15 12.67
CA VAL A 130 -12.81 8.39 11.90
C VAL A 130 -14.25 8.47 11.39
N VAL A 131 -14.77 7.37 10.84
CA VAL A 131 -16.16 7.29 10.35
C VAL A 131 -17.17 7.50 11.50
N LEU A 132 -16.95 6.87 12.66
CA LEU A 132 -17.85 7.02 13.81
C LEU A 132 -17.79 8.43 14.44
N MET A 133 -16.63 9.09 14.43
CA MET A 133 -16.49 10.51 14.80
C MET A 133 -17.22 11.42 13.80
N MET A 134 -17.13 11.14 12.50
CA MET A 134 -17.87 11.88 11.46
C MET A 134 -19.39 11.72 11.60
N PHE A 135 -19.87 10.57 12.08
CA PHE A 135 -21.29 10.32 12.36
C PHE A 135 -21.73 10.73 13.79
N GLY A 136 -20.85 11.33 14.60
CA GLY A 136 -21.18 11.82 15.94
C GLY A 136 -21.53 10.72 16.95
N MET A 137 -21.11 9.48 16.70
CA MET A 137 -21.44 8.33 17.55
C MET A 137 -20.45 8.15 18.71
N ILE A 138 -19.36 8.90 18.72
CA ILE A 138 -18.35 8.96 19.79
C ILE A 138 -17.71 10.36 19.77
N ASN A 139 -17.55 10.97 20.95
CA ASN A 139 -16.91 12.28 21.17
C ASN A 139 -15.46 12.12 21.63
#